data_AF-A0A819UXA6-F1
#
_entry.id   AF-A0A819UXA6-F1
#
_cell.length_a   1.000
_cell.length_b   1.000
_cell.length_c   1.000
_cell.angle_alpha   90.00
_cell.angle_beta   90.00
_cell.angle_gamma   90.00
#
_symmetry.space_group_name_H-M   'P 1'
#
loop_
_entity.id
_entity.type
_entity.pdbx_description
1 polymer ?
#
loop_
_entity_poly.entity_id
_entity_poly.type
_entity_poly.pdbx_seq_one_letter_code
_entity_poly.pdbx_strand_id
1 'polypeptide(L)'
;MTVTFEVPVRNAHAISSGREICRAIKQSDAALRQAYPFLYHQDWICTIIFTSSLLLMSLFSYLYLSGYISAILTIVLIALPLSLLHELEHDIIHNLYFKQHRWIQNLMFTFIWIAKLHGSPWYRRQLHLKHHLLSGQLNDAEERIIGLGLPPDYKRMAVSIHPFGGLLVSDDISKDAKYLNLTTMKLHNAPMALIFMFITRTFFIYNLLFFIYFYLNYDINTLYGIHTFYPIIHNLAICLCFPNLLRQGCLVLMSNACHYYDDIPLNTVYYQNQILDSWYVL
;
A
#
# COMPACT_ATOMS: atom_id res chain seq x y z
N MET A 1 10.67 -14.83 42.01
CA MET A 1 11.76 -14.12 41.33
C MET A 1 11.18 -12.99 40.51
N THR A 2 11.20 -11.79 41.05
CA THR A 2 10.81 -10.55 40.38
C THR A 2 11.96 -10.15 39.46
N VAL A 3 11.78 -10.33 38.15
CA VAL A 3 12.76 -9.87 37.16
C VAL A 3 12.57 -8.37 37.01
N THR A 4 13.37 -7.59 37.74
CA THR A 4 13.55 -6.16 37.49
C THR A 4 14.40 -6.02 36.24
N PHE A 5 13.78 -5.66 35.12
CA PHE A 5 14.52 -5.21 33.95
C PHE A 5 15.14 -3.85 34.31
N GLU A 6 16.45 -3.83 34.53
CA GLU A 6 17.21 -2.59 34.57
C GLU A 6 17.05 -1.91 33.21
N VAL A 7 16.28 -0.82 33.20
CA VAL A 7 16.15 0.03 32.03
C VAL A 7 17.44 0.85 31.97
N PRO A 8 18.35 0.61 31.00
CA PRO A 8 19.61 1.32 30.95
C PRO A 8 19.32 2.82 30.75
N VAL A 9 20.07 3.69 31.42
CA VAL A 9 19.85 5.15 31.56
C VAL A 9 19.54 5.88 30.24
N ARG A 10 20.02 5.37 29.08
CA ARG A 10 19.65 5.86 27.73
C ARG A 10 18.14 5.83 27.44
N ASN A 11 17.38 4.91 28.05
CA ASN A 11 15.95 4.74 27.79
C ASN A 11 15.08 5.75 28.57
N ALA A 12 15.51 6.23 29.74
CA ALA A 12 14.70 7.15 30.55
C ALA A 12 14.52 8.51 29.88
N HIS A 13 15.60 9.06 29.31
CA HIS A 13 15.57 10.30 28.53
C HIS A 13 14.76 10.14 27.23
N ALA A 14 14.92 9.02 26.53
CA ALA A 14 14.15 8.73 25.32
C ALA A 14 12.64 8.61 25.62
N ILE A 15 12.28 7.96 26.72
CA ILE A 15 10.88 7.86 27.18
C ILE A 15 10.32 9.22 27.55
N SER A 16 11.05 10.05 28.30
CA SER A 16 10.58 11.40 28.67
C SER A 16 10.43 12.29 27.44
N SER A 17 11.41 12.28 26.55
CA SER A 17 11.38 13.06 25.30
C SER A 17 10.25 12.60 24.38
N GLY A 18 10.04 11.28 24.25
CA GLY A 18 8.91 10.73 23.50
C GLY A 18 7.55 11.17 24.06
N ARG A 19 7.40 11.27 25.38
CA ARG A 19 6.19 11.82 26.00
C ARG A 19 5.99 13.29 25.69
N GLU A 20 7.06 14.09 25.70
CA GLU A 20 7.00 15.51 25.33
C GLU A 20 6.60 15.69 23.86
N ILE A 21 7.17 14.91 22.95
CA ILE A 21 6.79 14.92 21.53
C ILE A 21 5.30 14.58 21.38
N CYS A 22 4.84 13.50 22.01
CA CYS A 22 3.42 13.13 21.98
C CYS A 22 2.51 14.22 22.57
N ARG A 23 2.95 14.92 23.62
CA ARG A 23 2.20 16.03 24.21
C ARG A 23 2.12 17.20 23.23
N ALA A 24 3.24 17.58 22.62
CA ALA A 24 3.30 18.66 21.63
C ALA A 24 2.39 18.37 20.43
N ILE A 25 2.42 17.14 19.90
CA ILE A 25 1.54 16.72 18.79
C ILE A 25 0.06 16.87 19.17
N LYS A 26 -0.33 16.38 20.37
CA LYS A 26 -1.73 16.49 20.84
C LYS A 26 -2.17 17.93 21.07
N GLN A 27 -1.28 18.78 21.58
CA GLN A 27 -1.56 20.21 21.76
C GLN A 27 -1.75 20.90 20.41
N SER A 28 -0.90 20.61 19.42
CA SER A 28 -1.02 21.14 18.06
C SER A 28 -2.29 20.66 17.37
N ASP A 29 -2.67 19.38 17.48
CA ASP A 29 -3.94 18.86 16.95
C ASP A 29 -5.15 19.57 17.60
N ALA A 30 -5.14 19.75 18.93
CA ALA A 30 -6.19 20.47 19.64
C ALA A 30 -6.30 21.94 19.18
N ALA A 31 -5.17 22.64 19.05
CA ALA A 31 -5.12 24.02 18.58
C ALA A 31 -5.64 24.15 17.13
N LEU A 32 -5.24 23.24 16.25
CA LEU A 32 -5.73 23.20 14.86
C LEU A 32 -7.24 23.00 14.79
N ARG A 33 -7.80 22.08 15.59
CA ARG A 33 -9.25 21.85 15.61
C ARG A 33 -10.03 23.02 16.19
N GLN A 34 -9.46 23.72 17.18
CA GLN A 34 -10.04 24.96 17.71
C GLN A 34 -10.06 26.08 16.65
N ALA A 35 -8.96 26.23 15.90
CA ALA A 35 -8.86 27.21 14.82
C ALA A 35 -9.75 26.85 13.60
N TYR A 36 -9.88 25.55 13.30
CA TYR A 36 -10.63 25.03 12.16
C TYR A 36 -11.66 23.97 12.62
N PRO A 37 -12.85 24.40 13.11
CA PRO A 37 -13.82 23.50 13.72
C PRO A 37 -14.32 22.37 12.81
N PHE A 38 -14.27 22.55 11.49
CA PHE A 38 -14.67 21.49 10.57
C PHE A 38 -13.82 20.21 10.72
N LEU A 39 -12.58 20.31 11.23
CA LEU A 39 -11.70 19.17 11.50
C LEU A 39 -12.26 18.23 12.57
N TYR A 40 -13.19 18.67 13.41
CA TYR A 40 -13.92 17.78 14.33
C TYR A 40 -14.85 16.80 13.60
N HIS A 41 -15.24 17.09 12.36
CA HIS A 41 -16.13 16.23 11.56
C HIS A 41 -15.33 15.23 10.71
N GLN A 42 -14.44 14.46 11.35
CA GLN A 42 -13.53 13.52 10.68
C GLN A 42 -14.25 12.50 9.79
N ASP A 43 -15.36 11.92 10.24
CA ASP A 43 -16.15 10.96 9.44
C ASP A 43 -16.72 11.58 8.16
N TRP A 44 -17.10 12.87 8.20
CA TRP A 44 -17.56 13.61 7.03
C TRP A 44 -16.42 13.90 6.06
N ILE A 45 -15.26 14.35 6.57
CA ILE A 45 -14.07 14.59 5.76
C ILE A 45 -13.64 13.28 5.06
N CYS A 46 -13.61 12.18 5.81
CA CYS A 46 -13.33 10.85 5.29
C CYS A 46 -14.30 10.44 4.19
N THR A 47 -15.60 10.66 4.38
CA THR A 47 -16.63 10.38 3.36
C THR A 47 -16.41 11.18 2.08
N ILE A 48 -16.10 12.47 2.21
CA ILE A 48 -15.83 13.36 1.07
C ILE A 48 -14.60 12.85 0.31
N ILE A 49 -13.47 12.61 0.98
CA ILE A 49 -12.24 12.14 0.32
C ILE A 49 -12.45 10.77 -0.34
N PHE A 50 -13.14 9.86 0.36
CA PHE A 50 -13.44 8.52 -0.16
C PHE A 50 -14.30 8.59 -1.43
N THR A 51 -15.42 9.31 -1.38
CA THR A 51 -16.34 9.43 -2.52
C THR A 51 -15.72 10.22 -3.67
N SER A 52 -15.01 11.31 -3.40
CA SER A 52 -14.33 12.09 -4.44
C SER A 52 -13.24 11.27 -5.12
N SER A 53 -12.50 10.44 -4.37
CA SER A 53 -11.47 9.56 -4.94
C SER A 53 -12.08 8.54 -5.90
N LEU A 54 -13.16 7.87 -5.51
CA LEU A 54 -13.86 6.93 -6.40
C LEU A 54 -14.43 7.64 -7.65
N LEU A 55 -15.03 8.82 -7.48
CA LEU A 55 -15.55 9.60 -8.61
C LEU A 55 -14.45 10.05 -9.57
N LEU A 56 -13.30 10.51 -9.06
CA LEU A 56 -12.15 10.88 -9.90
C LEU A 56 -11.61 9.67 -10.67
N MET A 57 -11.49 8.51 -10.01
CA MET A 57 -11.09 7.27 -10.70
C MET A 57 -12.07 6.91 -11.83
N SER A 58 -13.37 6.98 -11.58
CA SER A 58 -14.40 6.73 -12.59
C SER A 58 -14.38 7.77 -13.72
N LEU A 59 -14.18 9.04 -13.40
CA LEU A 59 -14.09 10.14 -14.37
C LEU A 59 -12.89 9.92 -15.31
N PHE A 60 -11.70 9.68 -14.77
CA PHE A 60 -10.52 9.46 -15.62
C PHE A 60 -10.61 8.18 -16.43
N SER A 61 -11.19 7.12 -15.88
CA SER A 61 -11.49 5.90 -16.64
C SER A 61 -12.45 6.19 -17.79
N TYR A 62 -13.51 6.96 -17.56
CA TYR A 62 -14.47 7.36 -18.59
C TYR A 62 -13.83 8.22 -19.69
N LEU A 63 -13.01 9.20 -19.31
CA LEU A 63 -12.30 10.06 -20.25
C LEU A 63 -11.34 9.25 -21.14
N TYR A 64 -10.64 8.27 -20.57
CA TYR A 64 -9.77 7.36 -21.31
C TYR A 64 -10.56 6.49 -22.30
N LEU A 65 -11.62 5.82 -21.81
CA LEU A 65 -12.47 4.94 -22.62
C LEU A 65 -13.18 5.69 -23.76
N SER A 66 -13.45 6.98 -23.57
CA SER A 66 -14.04 7.86 -24.58
C SER A 66 -13.00 8.48 -25.54
N GLY A 67 -11.70 8.19 -25.35
CA GLY A 67 -10.62 8.66 -26.21
C GLY A 67 -10.14 10.10 -25.95
N TYR A 68 -10.55 10.75 -24.86
CA TYR A 68 -10.17 12.12 -24.55
C TYR A 68 -8.76 12.27 -23.97
N ILE A 69 -8.25 11.23 -23.27
CA ILE A 69 -6.93 11.24 -22.65
C ILE A 69 -6.14 9.98 -22.98
N SER A 70 -4.80 10.08 -22.97
CA SER A 70 -3.91 8.95 -23.28
C SER A 70 -3.83 7.95 -22.13
N ALA A 71 -3.37 6.73 -22.42
CA ALA A 71 -3.19 5.68 -21.41
C ALA A 71 -2.21 6.10 -20.30
N ILE A 72 -1.07 6.71 -20.65
CA ILE A 72 -0.08 7.15 -19.67
C ILE A 72 -0.67 8.21 -18.73
N LEU A 73 -1.37 9.20 -19.29
CA LEU A 73 -2.00 10.25 -18.49
C LEU A 73 -3.07 9.66 -17.56
N THR A 74 -3.84 8.69 -18.05
CA THR A 74 -4.85 7.96 -17.26
C THR A 74 -4.22 7.23 -16.07
N ILE A 75 -3.11 6.53 -16.30
CA ILE A 75 -2.39 5.80 -15.25
C ILE A 75 -1.97 6.74 -14.11
N VAL A 76 -1.37 7.88 -14.46
CA VAL A 76 -0.91 8.88 -13.49
C VAL A 76 -2.08 9.52 -12.75
N LEU A 77 -3.12 9.94 -13.47
CA LEU A 77 -4.28 10.62 -12.88
C LEU A 77 -5.10 9.70 -11.97
N ILE A 78 -5.20 8.40 -12.26
CA ILE A 78 -5.88 7.43 -11.39
C ILE A 78 -5.00 7.04 -10.19
N ALA A 79 -3.68 7.01 -10.32
CA ALA A 79 -2.78 6.65 -9.22
C ALA A 79 -2.91 7.60 -8.01
N LEU A 80 -3.22 8.88 -8.24
CA LEU A 80 -3.41 9.89 -7.18
C LEU A 80 -4.61 9.61 -6.26
N PRO A 81 -5.88 9.58 -6.74
CA PRO A 81 -7.02 9.25 -5.89
C PRO A 81 -6.91 7.84 -5.30
N LEU A 82 -6.26 6.91 -6.00
CA LEU A 82 -5.98 5.58 -5.48
C LEU A 82 -4.98 5.59 -4.31
N SER A 83 -4.03 6.53 -4.30
CA SER A 83 -3.16 6.79 -3.15
C SER A 83 -3.95 7.32 -1.97
N LEU A 84 -4.91 8.23 -2.20
CA LEU A 84 -5.80 8.72 -1.13
C LEU A 84 -6.64 7.59 -0.53
N LEU A 85 -7.17 6.68 -1.35
CA LEU A 85 -7.86 5.48 -0.85
C LEU A 85 -6.93 4.55 -0.05
N HIS A 86 -5.64 4.48 -0.40
CA HIS A 86 -4.65 3.74 0.37
C HIS A 86 -4.43 4.36 1.76
N GLU A 87 -4.26 5.67 1.84
CA GLU A 87 -4.11 6.38 3.12
C GLU A 87 -5.39 6.27 3.98
N LEU A 88 -6.57 6.39 3.36
CA LEU A 88 -7.83 6.16 4.08
C LEU A 88 -7.95 4.74 4.63
N GLU A 89 -7.45 3.71 3.92
CA GLU A 89 -7.40 2.35 4.46
C GLU A 89 -6.59 2.29 5.75
N HIS A 90 -5.42 2.95 5.78
CA HIS A 90 -4.58 3.04 6.98
C HIS A 90 -5.32 3.71 8.14
N ASP A 91 -5.95 4.84 7.89
CA ASP A 91 -6.69 5.57 8.92
C ASP A 91 -7.85 4.74 9.48
N ILE A 92 -8.58 4.01 8.62
CA ILE A 92 -9.69 3.14 9.03
C ILE A 92 -9.16 1.93 9.82
N ILE A 93 -8.02 1.35 9.43
CA ILE A 93 -7.33 0.29 10.19
C ILE A 93 -7.10 0.73 11.65
N HIS A 94 -6.68 1.99 11.83
CA HIS A 94 -6.47 2.64 13.13
C HIS A 94 -7.74 3.10 13.86
N ASN A 95 -8.93 2.89 13.29
CA ASN A 95 -10.19 3.42 13.80
C ASN A 95 -10.22 4.95 13.96
N LEU A 96 -9.55 5.70 13.09
CA LEU A 96 -9.67 7.16 13.08
C LEU A 96 -11.06 7.61 12.61
N TYR A 97 -11.67 6.85 11.70
CA TYR A 97 -13.01 7.13 11.16
C TYR A 97 -14.01 6.02 11.49
N PHE A 98 -15.27 6.40 11.66
CA PHE A 98 -16.42 5.52 11.88
C PHE A 98 -16.20 4.51 13.02
N LYS A 99 -15.51 4.92 14.09
CA LYS A 99 -15.10 4.03 15.20
C LYS A 99 -16.25 3.24 15.83
N GLN A 100 -17.45 3.83 15.87
CA GLN A 100 -18.66 3.20 16.40
C GLN A 100 -19.46 2.42 15.33
N HIS A 101 -19.14 2.60 14.04
CA HIS A 101 -19.90 2.07 12.91
C HIS A 101 -19.04 1.14 12.04
N ARG A 102 -18.69 -0.03 12.59
CA ARG A 102 -17.83 -1.03 11.91
C ARG A 102 -18.36 -1.48 10.55
N TRP A 103 -19.68 -1.47 10.33
CA TRP A 103 -20.26 -1.83 9.04
C TRP A 103 -19.87 -0.84 7.94
N ILE A 104 -19.73 0.46 8.26
CA ILE A 104 -19.25 1.49 7.34
C ILE A 104 -17.77 1.25 7.02
N GLN A 105 -16.95 0.96 8.04
CA GLN A 105 -15.54 0.60 7.83
C GLN A 105 -15.40 -0.60 6.89
N ASN A 106 -16.20 -1.65 7.09
CA ASN A 106 -16.19 -2.84 6.22
C ASN A 106 -16.65 -2.53 4.79
N LEU A 107 -17.65 -1.65 4.62
CA LEU A 107 -18.10 -1.20 3.31
C LEU A 107 -16.96 -0.47 2.58
N MET A 108 -16.33 0.50 3.25
CA MET A 108 -15.19 1.24 2.72
C MET A 108 -14.02 0.32 2.38
N PHE A 109 -13.66 -0.59 3.29
CA PHE A 109 -12.64 -1.62 3.03
C PHE A 109 -12.98 -2.45 1.79
N THR A 110 -14.24 -2.81 1.56
CA THR A 110 -14.64 -3.57 0.36
C THR A 110 -14.34 -2.79 -0.92
N PHE A 111 -14.77 -1.53 -0.99
CA PHE A 111 -14.51 -0.69 -2.17
C PHE A 111 -13.02 -0.41 -2.36
N ILE A 112 -12.30 -0.11 -1.29
CA ILE A 112 -10.85 0.12 -1.35
C ILE A 112 -10.12 -1.15 -1.80
N TRP A 113 -10.51 -2.31 -1.30
CA TRP A 113 -9.90 -3.59 -1.65
C TRP A 113 -10.07 -3.91 -3.14
N ILE A 114 -11.27 -3.69 -3.69
CA ILE A 114 -11.56 -3.85 -5.11
C ILE A 114 -10.76 -2.83 -5.95
N ALA A 115 -10.77 -1.55 -5.55
CA ALA A 115 -10.06 -0.49 -6.26
C ALA A 115 -8.54 -0.71 -6.30
N LYS A 116 -7.96 -1.21 -5.20
CA LYS A 116 -6.51 -1.42 -5.08
C LYS A 116 -6.02 -2.72 -5.69
N LEU A 117 -6.90 -3.70 -5.90
CA LEU A 117 -6.51 -5.07 -6.30
C LEU A 117 -5.29 -5.59 -5.51
N HIS A 118 -5.25 -5.32 -4.20
CA HIS A 118 -4.11 -5.61 -3.34
C HIS A 118 -4.51 -6.55 -2.19
N GLY A 119 -3.59 -6.77 -1.25
CA GLY A 119 -3.83 -7.53 -0.04
C GLY A 119 -5.06 -7.05 0.74
N SER A 120 -5.72 -8.00 1.40
CA SER A 120 -6.97 -7.79 2.13
C SER A 120 -6.78 -6.77 3.27
N PRO A 121 -7.58 -5.69 3.35
CA PRO A 121 -7.46 -4.69 4.41
C PRO A 121 -7.76 -5.29 5.79
N TRP A 122 -8.65 -6.29 5.88
CA TRP A 122 -8.96 -6.98 7.13
C TRP A 122 -7.79 -7.80 7.67
N TYR A 123 -7.06 -8.48 6.79
CA TYR A 123 -5.84 -9.22 7.18
C TYR A 123 -4.71 -8.24 7.50
N ARG A 124 -4.53 -7.24 6.62
CA ARG A 124 -3.53 -6.18 6.79
C ARG A 124 -3.70 -5.43 8.10
N ARG A 125 -4.93 -5.17 8.56
CA ARG A 125 -5.22 -4.55 9.85
C ARG A 125 -4.46 -5.20 11.01
N GLN A 126 -4.40 -6.53 11.06
CA GLN A 126 -3.73 -7.25 12.13
C GLN A 126 -2.22 -7.13 12.05
N LEU A 127 -1.66 -7.15 10.83
CA LEU A 127 -0.24 -6.95 10.59
C LEU A 127 0.17 -5.51 10.90
N HIS A 128 -0.63 -4.54 10.46
CA HIS A 128 -0.35 -3.11 10.62
C HIS A 128 -0.31 -2.66 12.06
N LEU A 129 -1.29 -3.08 12.87
CA LEU A 129 -1.26 -2.76 14.30
C LEU A 129 -0.05 -3.38 15.03
N LYS A 130 0.47 -4.52 14.55
CA LYS A 130 1.72 -5.10 15.08
C LYS A 130 2.95 -4.35 14.60
N HIS A 131 2.97 -3.93 13.35
CA HIS A 131 4.04 -3.13 12.78
C HIS A 131 4.31 -1.88 13.62
N HIS A 132 3.29 -1.15 14.08
CA HIS A 132 3.49 0.01 14.97
C HIS A 132 4.19 -0.33 16.29
N LEU A 133 4.03 -1.56 16.79
CA LEU A 133 4.69 -2.04 18.01
C LEU A 133 6.12 -2.56 17.75
N LEU A 134 6.37 -3.03 16.53
CA LEU A 134 7.59 -3.72 16.11
C LEU A 134 8.38 -2.91 15.06
N SER A 135 8.07 -1.63 14.88
CA SER A 135 8.60 -0.81 13.78
C SER A 135 10.13 -0.84 13.78
N GLY A 136 10.70 -1.16 12.61
CA GLY A 136 12.15 -1.23 12.43
C GLY A 136 12.82 -2.46 13.04
N GLN A 137 12.07 -3.42 13.58
CA GLN A 137 12.62 -4.65 14.16
C GLN A 137 12.71 -5.78 13.12
N LEU A 138 13.57 -6.77 13.37
CA LEU A 138 13.69 -7.97 12.53
C LEU A 138 12.37 -8.72 12.34
N ASN A 139 11.50 -8.74 13.35
CA ASN A 139 10.20 -9.42 13.30
C ASN A 139 9.06 -8.54 12.77
N ASP A 140 9.36 -7.34 12.24
CA ASP A 140 8.40 -6.47 11.59
C ASP A 140 8.00 -7.01 10.21
N ALA A 141 6.95 -7.84 10.19
CA ALA A 141 6.55 -8.48 8.95
C ALA A 141 6.03 -7.50 7.88
N GLU A 142 5.35 -6.41 8.26
CA GLU A 142 4.69 -5.55 7.26
C GLU A 142 5.72 -4.78 6.42
N GLU A 143 6.69 -4.15 7.07
CA GLU A 143 7.76 -3.41 6.37
C GLU A 143 8.68 -4.35 5.60
N ARG A 144 9.02 -5.51 6.17
CA ARG A 144 9.90 -6.46 5.47
C ARG A 144 9.23 -7.05 4.24
N ILE A 145 7.90 -7.24 4.25
CA ILE A 145 7.13 -7.72 3.08
C ILE A 145 7.19 -6.69 1.93
N ILE A 146 7.36 -5.41 2.22
CA ILE A 146 7.60 -4.36 1.22
C ILE A 146 9.09 -4.11 0.95
N GLY A 147 9.97 -4.95 1.48
CA GLY A 147 11.38 -4.99 1.11
C GLY A 147 12.32 -4.24 2.06
N LEU A 148 11.82 -3.79 3.22
CA LEU A 148 12.69 -3.23 4.25
C LEU A 148 13.70 -4.29 4.74
N GLY A 149 14.96 -3.87 4.88
CA GLY A 149 16.07 -4.75 5.29
C GLY A 149 16.64 -5.63 4.17
N LEU A 150 16.12 -5.56 2.94
CA LEU A 150 16.75 -6.23 1.79
C LEU A 150 17.94 -5.41 1.25
N PRO A 151 19.00 -6.07 0.77
CA PRO A 151 20.05 -5.39 0.02
C PRO A 151 19.45 -4.76 -1.26
N PRO A 152 20.09 -3.70 -1.83
CA PRO A 152 19.63 -3.06 -3.06
C PRO A 152 19.90 -3.93 -4.30
N ASP A 153 19.26 -5.09 -4.37
CA ASP A 153 19.39 -6.07 -5.44
C ASP A 153 18.10 -6.19 -6.28
N TYR A 154 18.12 -7.11 -7.25
CA TYR A 154 16.97 -7.38 -8.12
C TYR A 154 15.77 -7.92 -7.33
N LYS A 155 15.98 -8.61 -6.19
CA LYS A 155 14.90 -9.12 -5.34
C LYS A 155 14.18 -7.95 -4.68
N ARG A 156 14.90 -6.97 -4.12
CA ARG A 156 14.31 -5.75 -3.58
C ARG A 156 13.58 -4.93 -4.63
N MET A 157 14.14 -4.82 -5.84
CA MET A 157 13.47 -4.13 -6.95
C MET A 157 12.17 -4.83 -7.35
N ALA A 158 12.16 -6.17 -7.44
CA ALA A 158 10.96 -6.95 -7.74
C ALA A 158 9.87 -6.80 -6.66
N VAL A 159 10.27 -6.78 -5.39
CA VAL A 159 9.37 -6.51 -4.25
C VAL A 159 8.78 -5.10 -4.33
N SER A 160 9.59 -4.12 -4.75
CA SER A 160 9.19 -2.71 -4.80
C SER A 160 8.20 -2.40 -5.93
N ILE A 161 8.39 -3.00 -7.10
CA ILE A 161 7.58 -2.67 -8.28
C ILE A 161 6.27 -3.45 -8.31
N HIS A 162 6.25 -4.69 -7.83
CA HIS A 162 5.10 -5.58 -7.99
C HIS A 162 4.20 -5.58 -6.74
N PRO A 163 2.87 -5.32 -6.85
CA PRO A 163 1.88 -5.41 -5.77
C PRO A 163 1.95 -6.67 -4.91
N PHE A 164 2.32 -7.80 -5.50
CA PHE A 164 2.47 -9.07 -4.79
C PHE A 164 3.93 -9.53 -4.65
N GLY A 165 4.89 -8.62 -4.86
CA GLY A 165 6.32 -8.91 -4.78
C GLY A 165 6.75 -9.41 -3.39
N GLY A 166 6.06 -8.97 -2.33
CA GLY A 166 6.28 -9.45 -0.97
C GLY A 166 6.13 -10.97 -0.76
N LEU A 167 5.45 -11.68 -1.67
CA LEU A 167 5.40 -13.15 -1.66
C LEU A 167 6.77 -13.79 -1.92
N LEU A 168 7.71 -13.08 -2.56
CA LEU A 168 9.08 -13.55 -2.80
C LEU A 168 9.95 -13.58 -1.54
N VAL A 169 9.53 -12.87 -0.49
CA VAL A 169 10.27 -12.72 0.77
C VAL A 169 9.49 -13.26 1.97
N SER A 170 8.20 -13.58 1.81
CA SER A 170 7.34 -13.95 2.92
C SER A 170 7.81 -15.20 3.66
N ASP A 171 8.38 -16.18 2.94
CA ASP A 171 8.86 -17.41 3.55
C ASP A 171 10.07 -17.15 4.47
N ASP A 172 10.99 -16.28 4.06
CA ASP A 172 12.12 -15.86 4.90
C ASP A 172 11.65 -15.03 6.09
N ILE A 173 10.73 -14.08 5.86
CA ILE A 173 10.19 -13.23 6.93
C ILE A 173 9.45 -14.05 7.99
N SER A 174 8.74 -15.11 7.57
CA SER A 174 8.03 -15.99 8.51
C SER A 174 8.96 -16.73 9.48
N LYS A 175 10.26 -16.85 9.15
CA LYS A 175 11.26 -17.43 10.06
C LYS A 175 11.51 -16.52 11.26
N ASP A 176 11.46 -15.20 11.08
CA ASP A 176 11.69 -14.21 12.15
C ASP A 176 10.36 -13.78 12.79
N ALA A 177 9.35 -13.49 11.97
CA ALA A 177 8.00 -13.12 12.38
C ALA A 177 7.11 -14.36 12.53
N LYS A 178 7.32 -15.16 13.59
CA LYS A 178 6.57 -16.41 13.84
C LYS A 178 5.04 -16.26 13.90
N TYR A 179 4.55 -15.03 14.13
CA TYR A 179 3.13 -14.74 14.14
C TYR A 179 2.51 -14.65 12.72
N LEU A 180 3.33 -14.60 11.67
CA LEU A 180 2.89 -14.51 10.29
C LEU A 180 2.48 -15.90 9.79
N ASN A 181 1.16 -16.14 9.70
CA ASN A 181 0.64 -17.34 9.05
C ASN A 181 0.57 -17.13 7.53
N LEU A 182 1.49 -17.74 6.80
CA LEU A 182 1.61 -17.61 5.35
C LEU A 182 0.41 -18.18 4.59
N THR A 183 -0.16 -19.29 5.05
CA THR A 183 -1.33 -19.89 4.42
C THR A 183 -2.53 -18.94 4.53
N THR A 184 -2.75 -18.38 5.72
CA THR A 184 -3.79 -17.38 5.94
C THR A 184 -3.55 -16.14 5.08
N MET A 185 -2.32 -15.62 5.04
CA MET A 185 -1.96 -14.47 4.21
C MET A 185 -2.25 -14.73 2.73
N LYS A 186 -1.76 -15.85 2.19
CA LYS A 186 -1.95 -16.24 0.79
C LYS A 186 -3.44 -16.37 0.45
N LEU A 187 -4.23 -17.02 1.30
CA LEU A 187 -5.68 -17.18 1.10
C LEU A 187 -6.43 -15.85 1.10
N HIS A 188 -6.12 -14.93 2.03
CA HIS A 188 -6.80 -13.63 2.10
C HIS A 188 -6.44 -12.73 0.92
N ASN A 189 -5.22 -12.86 0.38
CA ASN A 189 -4.75 -12.05 -0.73
C ASN A 189 -5.04 -12.68 -2.12
N ALA A 190 -5.29 -13.99 -2.17
CA ALA A 190 -5.47 -14.75 -3.41
C ALA A 190 -6.54 -14.18 -4.36
N PRO A 191 -7.75 -13.76 -3.93
CA PRO A 191 -8.76 -13.29 -4.86
C PRO A 191 -8.29 -12.10 -5.71
N MET A 192 -7.75 -11.06 -5.06
CA MET A 192 -7.25 -9.89 -5.77
C MET A 192 -5.92 -10.16 -6.48
N ALA A 193 -5.05 -11.01 -5.92
CA ALA A 193 -3.82 -11.42 -6.57
C ALA A 193 -4.08 -12.15 -7.90
N LEU A 194 -5.02 -13.09 -7.91
CA LEU A 194 -5.37 -13.85 -9.10
C LEU A 194 -6.00 -12.95 -10.16
N ILE A 195 -6.91 -12.04 -9.78
CA ILE A 195 -7.51 -11.06 -10.71
C ILE A 195 -6.42 -10.16 -11.31
N PHE A 196 -5.57 -9.57 -10.47
CA PHE A 196 -4.49 -8.69 -10.92
C PHE A 196 -3.51 -9.42 -11.83
N MET A 197 -3.05 -10.62 -11.44
CA MET A 197 -2.12 -11.43 -12.24
C MET A 197 -2.76 -11.88 -13.54
N PHE A 198 -4.05 -12.25 -13.55
CA PHE A 198 -4.74 -12.65 -14.76
C PHE A 198 -4.80 -11.50 -15.77
N ILE A 199 -5.20 -10.31 -15.35
CA ILE A 199 -5.29 -9.13 -16.22
C ILE A 199 -3.89 -8.75 -16.74
N THR A 200 -2.93 -8.58 -15.84
CA THR A 200 -1.58 -8.10 -16.22
C THR A 200 -0.83 -9.11 -17.08
N ARG A 201 -0.86 -10.41 -16.75
CA ARG A 201 -0.20 -11.44 -17.56
C ARG A 201 -0.85 -11.57 -18.93
N THR A 202 -2.18 -11.57 -19.01
CA THR A 202 -2.88 -11.62 -20.30
C THR A 202 -2.55 -10.40 -21.15
N PHE A 203 -2.48 -9.21 -20.54
CA PHE A 203 -2.03 -7.99 -21.21
C PHE A 203 -0.63 -8.16 -21.81
N PHE A 204 0.37 -8.55 -21.01
CA PHE A 204 1.74 -8.67 -21.51
C PHE A 204 1.92 -9.78 -22.54
N ILE A 205 1.31 -10.96 -22.33
CA ILE A 205 1.37 -12.09 -23.26
C ILE A 205 0.76 -11.69 -24.60
N TYR A 206 -0.42 -11.05 -24.60
CA TYR A 206 -1.03 -10.62 -25.85
C TYR A 206 -0.19 -9.58 -26.59
N ASN A 207 0.33 -8.57 -25.90
CA ASN A 207 1.19 -7.56 -26.53
C ASN A 207 2.48 -8.17 -27.10
N LEU A 208 3.06 -9.16 -26.41
CA LEU A 208 4.21 -9.91 -26.92
C LEU A 208 3.86 -10.71 -28.18
N LEU A 209 2.75 -11.44 -28.16
CA LEU A 209 2.26 -12.17 -29.34
C LEU A 209 1.97 -11.21 -30.50
N PHE A 210 1.37 -10.05 -30.22
CA PHE A 210 1.14 -9.02 -31.21
C PHE A 210 2.42 -8.53 -31.85
N PHE A 211 3.44 -8.24 -31.04
CA PHE A 211 4.76 -7.84 -31.53
C PHE A 211 5.40 -8.93 -32.40
N ILE A 212 5.33 -10.20 -31.99
CA ILE A 212 5.87 -11.33 -32.75
C ILE A 212 5.15 -11.51 -34.08
N TYR A 213 3.82 -11.50 -34.09
CA TYR A 213 3.01 -11.66 -35.31
C TYR A 213 3.24 -10.50 -36.28
N PHE A 214 3.28 -9.27 -35.76
CA PHE A 214 3.65 -8.09 -36.53
C PHE A 214 5.04 -8.24 -37.18
N TYR A 215 6.05 -8.67 -36.42
CA TYR A 215 7.41 -8.86 -36.93
C TYR A 215 7.51 -9.98 -37.99
N LEU A 216 6.73 -11.05 -37.84
CA LEU A 216 6.69 -12.18 -38.78
C LEU A 216 5.72 -11.97 -39.96
N ASN A 217 5.05 -10.81 -40.05
CA ASN A 217 4.00 -10.52 -41.03
C ASN A 217 2.84 -11.54 -41.02
N TYR A 218 2.54 -12.10 -39.85
CA TYR A 218 1.35 -12.93 -39.65
C TYR A 218 0.17 -12.10 -39.16
N ASP A 219 -1.03 -12.45 -39.62
CA ASP A 219 -2.25 -11.80 -39.15
C ASP A 219 -2.62 -12.30 -37.75
N ILE A 220 -2.61 -11.39 -36.76
CA ILE A 220 -2.99 -11.72 -35.38
C ILE A 220 -4.47 -12.05 -35.24
N ASN A 221 -5.32 -11.66 -36.20
CA ASN A 221 -6.74 -12.00 -36.20
C ASN A 221 -6.98 -13.51 -36.29
N THR A 222 -5.95 -14.29 -36.66
CA THR A 222 -5.96 -15.75 -36.54
C THR A 222 -6.15 -16.25 -35.09
N LEU A 223 -5.87 -15.41 -34.09
CA LEU A 223 -6.15 -15.65 -32.66
C LEU A 223 -7.52 -15.08 -32.24
N TYR A 224 -8.56 -15.29 -33.06
CA TYR A 224 -9.89 -14.66 -32.97
C TYR A 224 -10.49 -14.59 -31.56
N GLY A 225 -10.42 -15.70 -30.81
CA GLY A 225 -10.92 -15.76 -29.44
C GLY A 225 -10.19 -14.81 -28.48
N ILE A 226 -8.86 -14.74 -28.57
CA ILE A 226 -8.05 -13.87 -27.71
C ILE A 226 -8.22 -12.40 -28.11
N HIS A 227 -8.25 -12.13 -29.43
CA HIS A 227 -8.42 -10.78 -29.97
C HIS A 227 -9.73 -10.13 -29.51
N THR A 228 -10.83 -10.88 -29.48
CA THR A 228 -12.16 -10.37 -29.13
C THR A 228 -12.25 -9.86 -27.68
N PHE A 229 -11.62 -10.54 -26.73
CA PHE A 229 -11.66 -10.16 -25.30
C PHE A 229 -10.53 -9.21 -24.90
N TYR A 230 -9.50 -9.06 -25.73
CA TYR A 230 -8.33 -8.25 -25.41
C TYR A 230 -8.66 -6.78 -25.08
N PRO A 231 -9.59 -6.07 -25.76
CA PRO A 231 -9.92 -4.69 -25.40
C PRO A 231 -10.38 -4.54 -23.94
N ILE A 232 -11.08 -5.54 -23.38
CA ILE A 232 -11.50 -5.52 -21.96
C ILE A 232 -10.26 -5.64 -21.06
N ILE A 233 -9.37 -6.59 -21.34
CA ILE A 233 -8.12 -6.77 -20.59
C ILE A 233 -7.23 -5.54 -20.69
N HIS A 234 -7.11 -4.95 -21.88
CA HIS A 234 -6.37 -3.72 -22.13
C HIS A 234 -6.90 -2.58 -21.26
N ASN A 235 -8.20 -2.32 -21.32
CA ASN A 235 -8.83 -1.25 -20.56
C ASN A 235 -8.73 -1.47 -19.05
N LEU A 236 -8.90 -2.71 -18.56
CA LEU A 236 -8.70 -3.04 -17.15
C LEU A 236 -7.24 -2.85 -16.71
N ALA A 237 -6.28 -3.20 -17.57
CA ALA A 237 -4.87 -2.99 -17.26
C ALA A 237 -4.56 -1.49 -17.11
N ILE A 238 -5.02 -0.65 -18.02
CA ILE A 238 -4.79 0.81 -17.99
C ILE A 238 -5.54 1.50 -16.86
N CYS A 239 -6.82 1.20 -16.67
CA CYS A 239 -7.67 1.92 -15.71
C CYS A 239 -7.57 1.39 -14.27
N LEU A 240 -7.09 0.16 -14.06
CA LEU A 240 -7.12 -0.48 -12.74
C LEU A 240 -5.77 -1.07 -12.31
N CYS A 241 -5.09 -1.87 -13.14
CA CYS A 241 -3.86 -2.54 -12.70
C CYS A 241 -2.62 -1.64 -12.69
N PHE A 242 -2.33 -0.92 -13.77
CA PHE A 242 -1.14 -0.07 -13.87
C PHE A 242 -1.14 1.15 -12.95
N PRO A 243 -2.27 1.82 -12.66
CA PRO A 243 -2.32 2.83 -11.60
C PRO A 243 -1.92 2.24 -10.25
N ASN A 244 -2.35 1.01 -9.94
CA ASN A 244 -1.96 0.29 -8.73
C ASN A 244 -0.48 -0.09 -8.70
N LEU A 245 0.08 -0.48 -9.84
CA LEU A 245 1.52 -0.73 -10.00
C LEU A 245 2.33 0.53 -9.69
N LEU A 246 1.95 1.67 -10.31
CA LEU A 246 2.60 2.96 -10.10
C LEU A 246 2.50 3.40 -8.63
N ARG A 247 1.28 3.40 -8.08
CA ARG A 247 1.03 3.77 -6.67
C ARG A 247 1.82 2.90 -5.69
N GLN A 248 1.86 1.58 -5.90
CA GLN A 248 2.64 0.68 -5.06
C GLN A 248 4.13 0.98 -5.18
N GLY A 249 4.64 1.14 -6.41
CA GLY A 249 6.04 1.47 -6.65
C GLY A 249 6.45 2.73 -5.91
N CYS A 250 5.69 3.81 -6.04
CA CYS A 250 5.94 5.07 -5.33
C CYS A 250 5.97 4.88 -3.80
N LEU A 251 4.96 4.18 -3.24
CA LEU A 251 4.89 3.95 -1.80
C LEU A 251 6.07 3.14 -1.29
N VAL A 252 6.41 2.05 -1.96
CA VAL A 252 7.47 1.15 -1.50
C VAL A 252 8.85 1.80 -1.68
N LEU A 253 9.07 2.55 -2.75
CA LEU A 253 10.29 3.34 -2.92
C LEU A 253 10.45 4.36 -1.79
N MET A 254 9.38 5.07 -1.44
CA MET A 254 9.40 6.05 -0.35
C MET A 254 9.64 5.36 1.01
N SER A 255 8.91 4.30 1.35
CA SER A 255 9.13 3.56 2.60
C SER A 255 10.56 3.03 2.69
N ASN A 256 11.08 2.42 1.62
CA ASN A 256 12.44 1.88 1.59
C ASN A 256 13.56 2.95 1.70
N ALA A 257 13.27 4.20 1.35
CA ALA A 257 14.19 5.32 1.48
C ALA A 257 14.09 6.05 2.83
N CYS A 258 12.96 5.89 3.53
CA CYS A 258 12.65 6.59 4.78
C CYS A 258 12.82 5.74 6.04
N HIS A 259 12.73 4.42 5.92
CA HIS A 259 12.65 3.52 7.08
C HIS A 259 14.02 3.04 7.56
N TYR A 260 14.19 3.22 8.85
CA TYR A 260 15.22 2.64 9.70
C TYR A 260 15.02 1.11 9.84
N TYR A 261 16.10 0.33 9.91
CA TYR A 261 16.02 -1.13 10.04
C TYR A 261 17.12 -1.65 10.97
N ASP A 262 16.69 -2.34 12.04
CA ASP A 262 17.54 -2.97 13.07
C ASP A 262 18.40 -2.01 13.90
N ASP A 263 18.07 -0.71 13.88
CA ASP A 263 18.74 0.39 14.56
C ASP A 263 17.88 1.09 15.62
N ILE A 264 16.63 0.66 15.78
CA ILE A 264 15.70 1.19 16.80
C ILE A 264 15.70 0.33 18.07
N PRO A 265 15.93 0.93 19.26
CA PRO A 265 15.74 0.24 20.53
C PRO A 265 14.28 -0.16 20.76
N LEU A 266 14.07 -1.35 21.33
CA LEU A 266 12.74 -1.83 21.68
C LEU A 266 12.03 -0.90 22.69
N ASN A 267 10.70 -0.82 22.56
CA ASN A 267 9.80 -0.13 23.48
C ASN A 267 10.02 1.39 23.60
N THR A 268 10.55 2.04 22.55
CA THR A 268 10.66 3.50 22.49
C THR A 268 10.25 4.02 21.12
N VAL A 269 9.45 5.08 21.13
CA VAL A 269 9.01 5.81 19.92
C VAL A 269 9.96 6.95 19.55
N TYR A 270 10.92 7.26 20.42
CA TYR A 270 11.79 8.43 20.24
C TYR A 270 12.69 8.34 19.00
N TYR A 271 13.11 7.12 18.65
CA TYR A 271 13.98 6.86 17.50
C TYR A 271 13.20 6.57 16.22
N GLN A 272 11.86 6.52 16.28
CA GLN A 272 10.98 6.25 15.14
C GLN A 272 10.81 7.50 14.26
N ASN A 273 11.93 8.08 13.82
CA ASN A 273 11.94 9.20 12.89
C ASN A 273 12.25 8.68 11.48
N GLN A 274 11.34 8.90 10.55
CA GLN A 274 11.60 8.64 9.13
C GLN A 274 12.56 9.70 8.61
N ILE A 275 13.73 9.28 8.11
CA ILE A 275 14.74 10.18 7.55
C ILE A 275 14.87 9.83 6.06
N LEU A 276 14.67 10.82 5.20
CA LEU A 276 14.96 10.71 3.78
C LEU A 276 16.48 10.76 3.57
N ASP A 277 17.12 9.59 3.61
CA ASP A 277 18.59 9.47 3.53
C ASP A 277 19.06 8.87 2.19
N SER A 278 18.26 9.03 1.12
CA SER A 278 18.58 8.45 -0.18
C SER A 278 18.57 9.45 -1.32
N TRP A 279 19.68 9.46 -2.07
CA TRP A 279 19.94 10.39 -3.17
C TRP A 279 18.96 10.27 -4.35
N TYR A 280 18.27 9.14 -4.50
CA TYR A 280 17.28 8.95 -5.57
C TYR A 280 15.88 9.46 -5.20
N VAL A 281 15.67 9.94 -3.96
CA VAL A 281 14.43 10.60 -3.51
C VAL A 281 14.65 12.10 -3.25
N LEU A 282 15.90 12.56 -3.22
CA LEU A 282 16.32 13.96 -3.15
C LEU A 282 16.49 14.56 -4.55
#